data_AF-A0A9D6QWW8-F1
#
_entry.id   AF-A0A9D6QWW8-F1
#
_cell.length_a   1.000
_cell.length_b   1.000
_cell.length_c   1.000
_cell.angle_alpha   90.00
_cell.angle_beta   90.00
_cell.angle_gamma   90.00
#
_symmetry.space_group_name_H-M   'P 1'
#
loop_
_entity.id
_entity.type
_entity.pdbx_description
1 polymer ?
#
loop_
_entity_poly.entity_id
_entity_poly.type
_entity_poly.pdbx_seq_one_letter_code
_entity_poly.pdbx_strand_id
1 'polypeptide(L)'
;MQNEIDAPARAATPIEHISLLAGVVMVGLTFLILLDLPSGKSEFSFLGSDANITWSGNWLVAFLLAALTAASVDSIVRTHPRVHLGETRYIFILWILPMLIVITTALLLTFIPTRAIGLICVAATGLILFAVVLGEFFSLDSSERWSNAARVGVNLAVHLVALILFAAIYGLKQRSLFSSPAIALVSGLLALELFRGAEQDFRRTWLYAAAIGLTMGELVWALNYWNLGSLLGGGLLLIFFYVLTGLTQQYLWNRLTRFVMIEFSLIVFGALYFLFWFKPG
;
A
#
# COMPACT_ATOMS: atom_id res chain seq x y z
N MET A 1 18.36 -20.04 52.53
CA MET A 1 17.59 -18.86 52.07
C MET A 1 17.37 -19.05 50.59
N GLN A 2 16.13 -19.30 50.25
CA GLN A 2 15.64 -19.94 49.03
C GLN A 2 14.44 -19.11 48.58
N ASN A 3 14.34 -18.87 47.27
CA ASN A 3 13.33 -18.11 46.52
C ASN A 3 13.56 -16.59 46.39
N GLU A 4 13.23 -16.08 45.19
CA GLU A 4 13.52 -14.74 44.60
C GLU A 4 14.92 -14.67 43.98
N ILE A 5 15.15 -14.52 42.67
CA ILE A 5 14.41 -13.85 41.60
C ILE A 5 14.81 -14.51 40.27
N ASP A 6 13.99 -15.40 39.73
CA ASP A 6 14.04 -15.79 38.32
C ASP A 6 12.60 -15.77 37.81
N ALA A 7 12.01 -14.58 37.78
CA ALA A 7 10.85 -14.34 36.94
C ALA A 7 11.34 -14.50 35.49
N PRO A 8 10.77 -15.39 34.67
CA PRO A 8 11.11 -15.39 33.25
C PRO A 8 10.75 -13.99 32.74
N ALA A 9 11.74 -13.26 32.24
CA ALA A 9 11.52 -12.04 31.49
C ALA A 9 10.45 -12.39 30.45
N ARG A 10 9.23 -11.87 30.62
CA ARG A 10 8.13 -12.17 29.71
C ARG A 10 8.60 -11.69 28.36
N ALA A 11 8.98 -12.60 27.47
CA ALA A 11 9.13 -12.29 26.08
C ALA A 11 7.77 -11.72 25.66
N ALA A 12 7.73 -10.41 25.44
CA ALA A 12 6.50 -9.73 25.06
C ALA A 12 5.89 -10.49 23.89
N THR A 13 4.62 -10.85 24.02
CA THR A 13 3.96 -11.65 22.99
C THR A 13 3.92 -10.84 21.68
N PRO A 14 4.04 -11.45 20.49
CA PRO A 14 4.02 -10.72 19.21
C PRO A 14 2.84 -9.73 19.09
N ILE A 15 1.72 -10.05 19.72
CA ILE A 15 0.50 -9.23 19.79
C ILE A 15 0.74 -7.89 20.51
N GLU A 16 1.52 -7.88 21.60
CA GLU A 16 1.87 -6.66 22.33
C GLU A 16 2.64 -5.68 21.45
N HIS A 17 3.61 -6.16 20.68
CA HIS A 17 4.38 -5.31 19.77
C HIS A 17 3.53 -4.74 18.63
N ILE A 18 2.61 -5.54 18.07
CA ILE A 18 1.70 -5.08 17.00
C ILE A 18 0.72 -4.03 17.54
N SER A 19 0.17 -4.24 18.74
CA SER A 19 -0.71 -3.25 19.38
C SER A 19 0.02 -1.95 19.73
N LEU A 20 1.27 -2.03 20.18
CA LEU A 20 2.10 -0.85 20.46
C LEU A 20 2.40 -0.06 19.17
N LEU A 21 2.76 -0.75 18.09
CA LEU A 21 2.93 -0.15 16.76
C LEU A 21 1.65 0.58 16.33
N ALA A 22 0.51 -0.10 16.37
CA ALA A 22 -0.78 0.50 15.99
C ALA A 22 -1.11 1.72 16.83
N GLY A 23 -0.88 1.66 18.15
CA GLY A 23 -1.08 2.77 19.07
C GLY A 23 -0.20 3.99 18.74
N VAL A 24 1.10 3.77 18.53
CA VAL A 24 2.04 4.86 18.20
C VAL A 24 1.66 5.52 16.87
N VAL A 25 1.31 4.74 15.86
CA VAL A 25 0.86 5.27 14.56
C VAL A 25 -0.44 6.05 14.71
N MET A 26 -1.42 5.54 15.45
CA MET A 26 -2.68 6.24 15.70
C MET A 26 -2.46 7.59 16.39
N VAL A 27 -1.59 7.63 17.41
CA VAL A 27 -1.24 8.88 18.10
C VAL A 27 -0.59 9.85 17.12
N GLY A 28 0.39 9.41 16.33
CA GLY A 28 1.04 10.22 15.32
C GLY A 28 0.09 10.79 14.26
N LEU A 29 -0.85 9.97 13.78
CA LEU A 29 -1.88 10.43 12.83
C LEU A 29 -2.89 11.37 13.48
N THR A 30 -3.19 11.19 14.77
CA THR A 30 -4.04 12.12 15.53
C THR A 30 -3.37 13.49 15.67
N PHE A 31 -2.05 13.52 15.83
CA PHE A 31 -1.28 14.77 15.79
C PHE A 31 -1.43 15.51 14.46
N LEU A 32 -1.51 14.82 13.32
CA LEU A 32 -1.77 15.47 12.02
C LEU A 32 -3.15 16.14 11.92
N ILE A 33 -4.13 15.71 12.72
CA ILE A 33 -5.48 16.32 12.77
C ILE A 33 -5.50 17.54 13.70
N LEU A 34 -4.68 17.50 14.76
CA LEU A 34 -4.62 18.53 15.80
C LEU A 34 -3.66 19.67 15.48
N LEU A 35 -2.54 19.36 14.80
CA LEU A 35 -1.51 20.32 14.44
C LEU A 35 -1.76 20.85 13.03
N ASP A 36 -2.15 22.11 12.94
CA ASP A 36 -2.11 22.86 11.69
C ASP A 36 -0.64 23.19 11.38
N LEU A 37 0.06 22.26 10.71
CA LEU A 37 1.45 22.46 10.33
C LEU A 37 1.55 23.52 9.22
N PRO A 38 2.53 24.43 9.31
CA PRO A 38 2.70 25.47 8.30
C PRO A 38 2.97 24.83 6.93
N SER A 39 2.23 25.28 5.92
CA SER A 39 2.47 24.90 4.54
C SER A 39 3.29 26.00 3.86
N GLY A 40 4.51 25.65 3.44
CA GLY A 40 5.38 26.53 2.68
C GLY A 40 5.13 26.36 1.18
N LYS A 41 4.93 27.46 0.46
CA LYS A 41 4.92 27.44 -1.00
C LYS A 41 6.32 27.79 -1.48
N SER A 42 6.97 26.88 -2.21
CA SER A 42 8.21 27.18 -2.90
C SER A 42 7.92 27.22 -4.40
N GLU A 43 8.05 28.40 -4.99
CA GLU A 43 7.88 28.62 -6.42
C GLU A 43 9.20 28.29 -7.10
N PHE A 44 9.18 27.29 -7.98
CA PHE A 44 10.35 26.91 -8.79
C PHE A 44 9.96 26.97 -10.25
N SER A 45 10.65 27.79 -11.04
CA SER A 45 10.45 27.83 -12.49
C SER A 45 11.30 26.72 -13.11
N PHE A 46 10.66 25.72 -13.71
CA PHE A 46 11.34 24.70 -14.50
C PHE A 46 10.79 24.74 -15.93
N LEU A 47 11.68 24.94 -16.90
CA LEU A 47 11.35 24.94 -18.33
C LEU A 47 10.28 25.98 -18.75
N GLY A 48 10.31 27.17 -18.16
CA GLY A 48 9.39 28.28 -18.51
C GLY A 48 7.96 28.09 -18.03
N SER A 49 7.71 27.07 -17.20
CA SER A 49 6.42 26.86 -16.54
C SER A 49 6.56 27.04 -15.05
N ASP A 50 5.70 27.90 -14.48
CA ASP A 50 5.63 28.10 -13.04
C ASP A 50 5.10 26.81 -12.41
N ALA A 51 6.01 26.09 -11.74
CA ALA A 51 5.68 24.91 -10.95
C ALA A 51 5.70 25.32 -9.47
N ASN A 52 4.52 25.30 -8.86
CA ASN A 52 4.36 25.56 -7.44
C ASN A 52 4.42 24.24 -6.67
N ILE A 53 5.47 24.02 -5.90
CA ILE A 53 5.53 22.88 -4.97
C ILE A 53 5.16 23.40 -3.59
N THR A 54 3.97 23.02 -3.13
CA THR A 54 3.53 23.29 -1.75
C THR A 54 4.11 22.20 -0.84
N TRP A 55 5.18 22.52 -0.13
CA TRP A 55 5.70 21.65 0.93
C TRP A 55 4.83 21.82 2.17
N SER A 56 4.01 20.81 2.46
CA SER A 56 3.23 20.75 3.70
C SER A 56 4.00 19.96 4.76
N GLY A 57 4.10 20.50 5.97
CA GLY A 57 4.67 19.78 7.11
C GLY A 57 3.98 18.43 7.38
N ASN A 58 2.72 18.27 6.95
CA ASN A 58 1.97 17.02 7.07
C ASN A 58 2.65 15.87 6.33
N TRP A 59 3.26 16.12 5.16
CA TRP A 59 3.95 15.09 4.39
C TRP A 59 5.22 14.63 5.09
N LEU A 60 5.97 15.54 5.72
CA LEU A 60 7.16 15.19 6.49
C LEU A 60 6.80 14.26 7.66
N VAL A 61 5.75 14.58 8.41
CA VAL A 61 5.26 13.73 9.50
C VAL A 61 4.72 12.41 8.97
N ALA A 62 4.00 12.40 7.84
CA ALA A 62 3.53 11.17 7.20
C ALA A 62 4.69 10.24 6.83
N PHE A 63 5.76 10.76 6.21
CA PHE A 63 6.95 9.97 5.89
C PHE A 63 7.69 9.48 7.14
N LEU A 64 7.78 10.30 8.19
CA LEU A 64 8.36 9.87 9.47
C LEU A 64 7.57 8.73 10.11
N LEU A 65 6.23 8.84 10.14
CA LEU A 65 5.37 7.76 10.64
C LEU A 65 5.48 6.51 9.79
N ALA A 66 5.55 6.66 8.47
CA ALA A 66 5.72 5.56 7.54
C ALA A 66 7.07 4.83 7.76
N ALA A 67 8.15 5.58 7.97
CA ALA A 67 9.47 5.04 8.31
C ALA A 67 9.48 4.36 9.70
N LEU A 68 8.80 4.96 10.69
CA LEU A 68 8.66 4.38 12.03
C LEU A 68 7.89 3.06 12.00
N THR A 69 6.81 2.99 11.22
CA THR A 69 6.05 1.76 11.00
C THR A 69 6.93 0.69 10.36
N ALA A 70 7.69 1.05 9.32
CA ALA A 70 8.61 0.14 8.67
C ALA A 70 9.68 -0.41 9.65
N ALA A 71 10.29 0.46 10.46
CA ALA A 71 11.25 0.06 11.49
C ALA A 71 10.61 -0.83 12.58
N SER A 72 9.35 -0.57 12.93
CA SER A 72 8.63 -1.36 13.93
C SER A 72 8.32 -2.77 13.41
N VAL A 73 7.92 -2.89 12.13
CA VAL A 73 7.72 -4.20 11.49
C VAL A 73 9.04 -4.95 11.35
N ASP A 74 10.15 -4.29 11.00
CA ASP A 74 11.49 -4.91 11.02
C ASP A 74 11.79 -5.56 12.37
N SER A 75 11.60 -4.78 13.44
CA SER A 75 11.86 -5.24 14.80
C SER A 75 11.01 -6.45 15.15
N ILE A 76 9.72 -6.48 14.76
CA ILE A 76 8.82 -7.61 15.02
C ILE A 76 9.27 -8.83 14.23
N VAL A 77 9.55 -8.69 12.94
CA VAL A 77 9.90 -9.81 12.05
C VAL A 77 11.23 -10.45 12.47
N ARG A 78 12.23 -9.66 12.89
CA ARG A 78 13.53 -10.20 13.35
C ARG A 78 13.44 -11.05 14.61
N THR A 79 12.40 -10.90 15.43
CA THR A 79 12.17 -11.78 16.59
C THR A 79 11.65 -13.16 16.21
N HIS A 80 11.27 -13.38 14.95
CA HIS A 80 10.71 -14.65 14.50
C HIS A 80 11.81 -15.72 14.31
N PRO A 81 11.65 -16.94 14.88
CA PRO A 81 12.66 -18.01 14.81
C PRO A 81 13.06 -18.42 13.38
N ARG A 82 12.13 -18.31 12.41
CA ARG A 82 12.36 -18.66 11.01
C ARG A 82 13.28 -17.69 10.26
N VAL A 83 13.44 -16.44 10.74
CA VAL A 83 14.31 -15.44 10.10
C VAL A 83 15.79 -15.78 10.25
N HIS A 84 16.17 -16.56 11.26
CA HIS A 84 17.54 -17.03 11.45
C HIS A 84 18.02 -18.03 10.39
N LEU A 85 17.13 -18.58 9.55
CA LEU A 85 17.47 -19.65 8.60
C LEU A 85 17.80 -19.17 7.17
N GLY A 86 17.90 -17.85 6.93
CA GLY A 86 18.54 -17.31 5.71
C GLY A 86 17.67 -16.49 4.75
N GLU A 87 16.41 -16.19 5.10
CA GLU A 87 15.49 -15.42 4.24
C GLU A 87 15.49 -13.90 4.51
N THR A 88 16.64 -13.34 4.91
CA THR A 88 16.79 -11.91 5.27
C THR A 88 16.36 -10.96 4.14
N ARG A 89 16.37 -11.42 2.89
CA ARG A 89 16.07 -10.62 1.70
C ARG A 89 14.56 -10.37 1.48
N TYR A 90 13.68 -11.19 2.06
CA TYR A 90 12.22 -11.04 1.95
C TYR A 90 11.60 -10.16 3.04
N ILE A 91 12.37 -9.84 4.08
CA ILE A 91 11.94 -8.98 5.19
C ILE A 91 11.59 -7.57 4.70
N PHE A 92 12.34 -7.05 3.72
CA PHE A 92 12.10 -5.70 3.19
C PHE A 92 10.75 -5.54 2.49
N ILE A 93 10.19 -6.61 1.91
CA ILE A 93 8.91 -6.54 1.19
C ILE A 93 7.77 -6.40 2.21
N LEU A 94 7.85 -7.09 3.35
CA LEU A 94 6.87 -7.03 4.44
C LEU A 94 6.60 -5.63 5.00
N TRP A 95 7.53 -4.67 4.85
CA TRP A 95 7.32 -3.32 5.40
C TRP A 95 6.58 -2.40 4.45
N ILE A 96 6.44 -2.80 3.17
CA ILE A 96 5.86 -1.98 2.11
C ILE A 96 4.38 -1.72 2.39
N LEU A 97 3.61 -2.76 2.71
CA LEU A 97 2.17 -2.65 2.90
C LEU A 97 1.83 -1.82 4.17
N PRO A 98 2.41 -2.10 5.35
CA PRO A 98 2.18 -1.28 6.54
C PRO A 98 2.57 0.20 6.35
N MET A 99 3.70 0.46 5.66
CA MET A 99 4.13 1.81 5.32
C MET A 99 3.09 2.51 4.42
N LEU A 100 2.60 1.83 3.38
CA LEU A 100 1.63 2.38 2.44
C LEU A 100 0.28 2.66 3.11
N ILE A 101 -0.16 1.85 4.08
CA ILE A 101 -1.37 2.13 4.85
C ILE A 101 -1.25 3.48 5.57
N VAL A 102 -0.11 3.75 6.23
CA VAL A 102 0.11 5.03 6.92
C VAL A 102 0.09 6.21 5.96
N ILE A 103 0.76 6.09 4.81
CA ILE A 103 0.77 7.12 3.76
C ILE A 103 -0.65 7.34 3.22
N THR A 104 -1.42 6.27 3.03
CA THR A 104 -2.81 6.31 2.56
C THR A 104 -3.69 7.09 3.51
N THR A 105 -3.57 6.82 4.81
CA THR A 105 -4.35 7.53 5.81
C THR A 105 -3.95 9.00 5.92
N ALA A 106 -2.65 9.29 5.91
CA ALA A 106 -2.17 10.67 5.91
C ALA A 106 -2.69 11.46 4.69
N LEU A 107 -2.74 10.83 3.51
CA LEU A 107 -3.30 11.41 2.31
C LEU A 107 -4.83 11.59 2.43
N LEU A 108 -5.58 10.60 2.90
CA LEU A 108 -7.02 10.71 3.13
C LEU A 108 -7.37 11.87 4.06
N LEU A 109 -6.59 12.08 5.12
CA LEU A 109 -6.80 13.18 6.06
C LEU A 109 -6.72 14.57 5.38
N THR A 110 -5.99 14.71 4.26
CA THR A 110 -5.95 15.97 3.51
C THR A 110 -7.27 16.30 2.80
N PHE A 111 -8.10 15.29 2.53
CA PHE A 111 -9.40 15.44 1.87
C PHE A 111 -10.57 15.55 2.86
N ILE A 112 -10.35 15.24 4.14
CA ILE A 112 -11.41 15.18 5.15
C ILE A 112 -11.48 16.54 5.87
N PRO A 113 -12.55 17.33 5.68
CA PRO A 113 -12.68 18.63 6.34
C PRO A 113 -13.06 18.52 7.82
N THR A 114 -13.65 17.40 8.25
CA THR A 114 -14.20 17.24 9.59
C THR A 114 -13.28 16.41 10.49
N ARG A 115 -12.88 16.98 11.63
CA ARG A 115 -12.01 16.32 12.61
C ARG A 115 -12.59 14.99 13.12
N ALA A 116 -13.90 14.90 13.28
CA ALA A 116 -14.58 13.68 13.72
C ALA A 116 -14.42 12.52 12.73
N ILE A 117 -14.59 12.77 11.43
CA ILE A 117 -14.38 11.76 10.38
C ILE A 117 -12.89 11.39 10.31
N GLY A 118 -11.99 12.36 10.49
CA GLY A 118 -10.55 12.11 10.58
C GLY A 118 -10.20 11.12 11.69
N LEU A 119 -10.75 11.29 12.90
CA LEU A 119 -10.53 10.36 14.02
C LEU A 119 -11.07 8.95 13.72
N ILE A 120 -12.22 8.84 13.06
CA ILE A 120 -12.76 7.55 12.62
C ILE A 120 -11.79 6.88 11.63
N CYS A 121 -11.23 7.64 10.67
CA CYS A 121 -10.22 7.13 9.75
C CYS A 121 -8.95 6.68 10.47
N VAL A 122 -8.49 7.41 11.48
CA VAL A 122 -7.32 7.01 12.30
C VAL A 122 -7.60 5.72 13.07
N ALA A 123 -8.78 5.60 13.71
CA ALA A 123 -9.19 4.39 14.40
C ALA A 123 -9.28 3.18 13.46
N ALA A 124 -9.89 3.37 12.29
CA ALA A 124 -9.95 2.35 11.24
C ALA A 124 -8.55 1.93 10.77
N THR A 125 -7.61 2.88 10.66
CA THR A 125 -6.23 2.62 10.26
C THR A 125 -5.49 1.75 11.27
N GLY A 126 -5.64 2.03 12.57
CA GLY A 126 -5.06 1.19 13.62
C GLY A 126 -5.57 -0.26 13.56
N LEU A 127 -6.88 -0.44 13.33
CA LEU A 127 -7.49 -1.76 13.17
C LEU A 127 -6.96 -2.49 11.92
N ILE A 128 -6.89 -1.80 10.78
CA ILE A 128 -6.37 -2.37 9.53
C ILE A 128 -4.90 -2.74 9.68
N LEU A 129 -4.07 -1.87 10.25
CA LEU A 129 -2.65 -2.16 10.51
C LEU A 129 -2.49 -3.38 11.42
N PHE A 130 -3.26 -3.45 12.50
CA PHE A 130 -3.25 -4.61 13.39
C PHE A 130 -3.60 -5.90 12.62
N ALA A 131 -4.69 -5.89 11.86
CA ALA A 131 -5.15 -7.05 11.11
C ALA A 131 -4.15 -7.48 10.02
N VAL A 132 -3.54 -6.52 9.32
CA VAL A 132 -2.57 -6.76 8.25
C VAL A 132 -1.27 -7.31 8.81
N VAL A 133 -0.67 -6.68 9.82
CA VAL A 133 0.59 -7.16 10.41
C VAL A 133 0.39 -8.54 11.05
N LEU A 134 -0.76 -8.75 11.69
CA LEU A 134 -1.12 -10.06 12.22
C LEU A 134 -1.33 -11.10 11.09
N GLY A 135 -1.96 -10.71 9.99
CA GLY A 135 -2.15 -11.55 8.81
C GLY A 135 -0.83 -11.91 8.13
N GLU A 136 0.10 -10.96 8.02
CA GLU A 136 1.46 -11.18 7.53
C GLU A 136 2.23 -12.14 8.44
N PHE A 137 2.10 -11.96 9.76
CA PHE A 137 2.72 -12.83 10.76
C PHE A 137 2.19 -14.27 10.65
N PHE A 138 0.87 -14.47 10.58
CA PHE A 138 0.28 -15.80 10.41
C PHE A 138 0.55 -16.41 9.03
N SER A 139 0.74 -15.59 7.99
CA SER A 139 1.09 -16.09 6.66
C SER A 139 2.49 -16.73 6.63
N LEU A 140 3.37 -16.37 7.56
CA LEU A 140 4.71 -16.96 7.72
C LEU A 140 4.69 -18.31 8.45
N ASP A 141 3.61 -18.63 9.17
CA ASP A 141 3.46 -19.89 9.88
C ASP A 141 2.72 -20.93 9.02
N SER A 142 3.33 -22.10 8.84
CA SER A 142 2.95 -23.08 7.83
C SER A 142 1.82 -24.02 8.29
N SER A 143 0.86 -23.52 9.07
CA SER A 143 -0.35 -24.27 9.38
C SER A 143 -1.38 -24.07 8.24
N GLU A 144 -1.58 -25.12 7.44
CA GLU A 144 -2.26 -25.08 6.13
C GLU A 144 -3.64 -24.41 6.10
N ARG A 145 -4.35 -24.35 7.23
CA ARG A 145 -5.71 -23.76 7.28
C ARG A 145 -5.74 -22.25 7.54
N TRP A 146 -4.89 -21.73 8.42
CA TRP A 146 -4.96 -20.31 8.82
C TRP A 146 -4.15 -19.39 7.90
N SER A 147 -3.08 -19.91 7.29
CA SER A 147 -2.23 -19.18 6.35
C SER A 147 -2.97 -18.76 5.07
N ASN A 148 -3.85 -19.61 4.54
CA ASN A 148 -4.63 -19.29 3.34
C ASN A 148 -5.61 -18.13 3.56
N ALA A 149 -6.34 -18.15 4.69
CA ALA A 149 -7.26 -17.08 5.04
C ALA A 149 -6.54 -15.75 5.30
N ALA A 150 -5.39 -15.81 6.01
CA ALA A 150 -4.56 -14.65 6.26
C ALA A 150 -4.03 -14.02 4.96
N ARG A 151 -3.57 -14.85 4.01
CA ARG A 151 -3.09 -14.38 2.70
C ARG A 151 -4.19 -13.71 1.88
N VAL A 152 -5.42 -14.25 1.90
CA VAL A 152 -6.57 -13.62 1.24
C VAL A 152 -6.87 -12.25 1.88
N GLY A 153 -6.85 -12.16 3.21
CA GLY A 153 -7.05 -10.89 3.93
C GLY A 153 -6.00 -9.83 3.58
N VAL A 154 -4.72 -10.21 3.56
CA VAL A 154 -3.61 -9.32 3.18
C VAL A 154 -3.75 -8.87 1.73
N ASN A 155 -4.05 -9.79 0.80
CA ASN A 155 -4.29 -9.44 -0.61
C ASN A 155 -5.47 -8.48 -0.76
N LEU A 156 -6.57 -8.69 -0.03
CA LEU A 156 -7.70 -7.77 -0.05
C LEU A 156 -7.30 -6.39 0.46
N ALA A 157 -6.49 -6.31 1.52
CA ALA A 157 -5.96 -5.06 2.04
C ALA A 157 -5.09 -4.32 0.99
N VAL A 158 -4.22 -5.04 0.25
CA VAL A 158 -3.43 -4.45 -0.86
C VAL A 158 -4.33 -3.78 -1.89
N HIS A 159 -5.42 -4.44 -2.30
CA HIS A 159 -6.33 -3.90 -3.31
C HIS A 159 -7.16 -2.73 -2.78
N LEU A 160 -7.58 -2.76 -1.51
CA LEU A 160 -8.26 -1.63 -0.88
C LEU A 160 -7.35 -0.41 -0.77
N VAL A 161 -6.10 -0.61 -0.32
CA VAL A 161 -5.08 0.44 -0.27
C VAL A 161 -4.79 0.99 -1.67
N ALA A 162 -4.65 0.12 -2.67
CA ALA A 162 -4.47 0.50 -4.07
C ALA A 162 -5.62 1.40 -4.55
N LEU A 163 -6.87 1.01 -4.30
CA LEU A 163 -8.04 1.77 -4.72
C LEU A 163 -8.04 3.19 -4.12
N ILE A 164 -7.81 3.29 -2.81
CA ILE A 164 -7.81 4.57 -2.11
C ILE A 164 -6.68 5.45 -2.63
N LEU A 165 -5.46 4.91 -2.75
CA LEU A 165 -4.31 5.67 -3.25
C LEU A 165 -4.52 6.09 -4.70
N PHE A 166 -4.99 5.21 -5.58
CA PHE A 166 -5.24 5.56 -6.98
C PHE A 166 -6.33 6.62 -7.11
N ALA A 167 -7.43 6.50 -6.37
CA ALA A 167 -8.50 7.50 -6.38
C ALA A 167 -8.03 8.85 -5.82
N ALA A 168 -7.25 8.84 -4.74
CA ALA A 168 -6.71 10.04 -4.12
C ALA A 168 -5.69 10.73 -5.02
N ILE A 169 -4.69 9.99 -5.54
CA ILE A 169 -3.65 10.54 -6.41
C ILE A 169 -4.26 11.07 -7.72
N TYR A 170 -5.20 10.34 -8.33
CA TYR A 170 -5.91 10.80 -9.53
C TYR A 170 -6.81 12.01 -9.22
N GLY A 171 -7.45 12.03 -8.04
CA GLY A 171 -8.29 13.12 -7.58
C GLY A 171 -7.55 14.43 -7.28
N LEU A 172 -6.25 14.36 -6.93
CA LEU A 172 -5.44 15.56 -6.69
C LEU A 172 -5.33 16.47 -7.93
N LYS A 173 -5.58 15.95 -9.15
CA LYS A 173 -5.53 16.67 -10.44
C LYS A 173 -4.35 17.65 -10.60
N GLN A 174 -3.27 17.44 -9.84
CA GLN A 174 -2.02 18.14 -10.03
C GLN A 174 -1.46 17.64 -11.36
N ARG A 175 -0.86 18.56 -12.14
CA ARG A 175 -0.39 18.32 -13.51
C ARG A 175 0.14 16.88 -13.69
N SER A 176 -0.29 16.22 -14.78
CA SER A 176 -0.06 14.79 -15.09
C SER A 176 1.38 14.29 -14.83
N LEU A 177 2.36 15.21 -14.91
CA LEU A 177 3.76 15.01 -14.56
C LEU A 177 4.02 14.43 -13.16
N PHE A 178 3.20 14.73 -12.14
CA PHE A 178 3.39 14.23 -10.78
C PHE A 178 2.55 13.00 -10.43
N SER A 179 1.34 12.88 -10.98
CA SER A 179 0.45 11.76 -10.69
C SER A 179 0.92 10.45 -11.32
N SER A 180 1.49 10.52 -12.54
CA SER A 180 2.01 9.34 -13.26
C SER A 180 3.16 8.65 -12.49
N PRO A 181 4.25 9.34 -12.09
CA PRO A 181 5.32 8.69 -11.33
C PRO A 181 4.87 8.24 -9.93
N ALA A 182 3.94 8.96 -9.29
CA ALA A 182 3.39 8.55 -8.01
C ALA A 182 2.62 7.22 -8.10
N ILE A 183 1.74 7.08 -9.11
CA ILE A 183 1.00 5.84 -9.32
C ILE A 183 1.92 4.71 -9.77
N ALA A 184 2.93 5.01 -10.60
CA ALA A 184 3.93 4.02 -11.00
C ALA A 184 4.69 3.44 -9.81
N LEU A 185 5.12 4.30 -8.89
CA LEU A 185 5.83 3.90 -7.69
C LEU A 185 4.92 3.10 -6.75
N VAL A 186 3.71 3.60 -6.47
CA VAL A 186 2.75 2.94 -5.57
C VAL A 186 2.34 1.57 -6.12
N SER A 187 2.00 1.47 -7.40
CA SER A 187 1.61 0.20 -8.02
C SER A 187 2.78 -0.79 -8.07
N GLY A 188 4.00 -0.34 -8.37
CA GLY A 188 5.18 -1.20 -8.31
C GLY A 188 5.43 -1.77 -6.91
N LEU A 189 5.32 -0.92 -5.87
CA LEU A 189 5.45 -1.35 -4.47
C LEU A 189 4.36 -2.35 -4.06
N LEU A 190 3.09 -2.08 -4.39
CA LEU A 190 1.98 -2.99 -4.09
C LEU A 190 2.08 -4.31 -4.86
N ALA A 191 2.60 -4.29 -6.10
CA ALA A 191 2.87 -5.48 -6.88
C ALA A 191 3.97 -6.35 -6.26
N LEU A 192 5.04 -5.74 -5.72
CA LEU A 192 6.08 -6.45 -4.97
C LEU A 192 5.49 -7.22 -3.78
N GLU A 193 4.61 -6.58 -3.01
CA GLU A 193 3.93 -7.23 -1.89
C GLU A 193 3.10 -8.42 -2.36
N LEU A 194 2.32 -8.25 -3.43
CA LEU A 194 1.46 -9.31 -3.96
C LEU A 194 2.26 -10.51 -4.49
N PHE A 195 3.48 -10.28 -4.97
CA PHE A 195 4.36 -11.34 -5.49
C PHE A 195 5.28 -11.98 -4.45
N ARG A 196 5.29 -11.46 -3.21
CA ARG A 196 6.13 -11.98 -2.12
C ARG A 196 6.01 -13.50 -1.92
N GLY A 197 4.80 -14.03 -2.10
CA GLY A 197 4.50 -15.45 -1.91
C GLY A 197 4.66 -16.33 -3.15
N ALA A 198 5.19 -15.82 -4.26
CA ALA A 198 5.56 -16.59 -5.43
C ALA A 198 7.08 -16.82 -5.40
N GLU A 199 7.51 -17.96 -4.84
CA GLU A 199 8.90 -18.32 -4.50
C GLU A 199 9.85 -18.54 -5.71
N GLN A 200 9.66 -17.82 -6.82
CA GLN A 200 10.38 -18.02 -8.07
C GLN A 200 11.23 -16.77 -8.38
N ASP A 201 12.54 -16.85 -8.11
CA ASP A 201 13.58 -15.86 -8.45
C ASP A 201 13.32 -14.39 -8.03
N PHE A 202 13.98 -13.95 -6.95
CA PHE A 202 13.96 -12.55 -6.47
C PHE A 202 14.12 -11.49 -7.57
N ARG A 203 15.03 -11.70 -8.53
CA ARG A 203 15.28 -10.74 -9.63
C ARG A 203 14.10 -10.64 -10.59
N ARG A 204 13.40 -11.75 -10.86
CA ARG A 204 12.23 -11.76 -11.74
C ARG A 204 11.07 -11.03 -11.08
N THR A 205 10.81 -11.29 -9.80
CA THR A 205 9.76 -10.60 -9.02
C THR A 205 9.90 -9.09 -9.07
N TRP A 206 11.13 -8.58 -8.87
CA TRP A 206 11.42 -7.15 -8.96
C TRP A 206 11.22 -6.58 -10.35
N LEU A 207 11.69 -7.28 -11.39
CA LEU A 207 11.51 -6.83 -12.77
C LEU A 207 10.03 -6.76 -13.16
N TYR A 208 9.23 -7.77 -12.77
CA TYR A 208 7.79 -7.77 -13.06
C TYR A 208 7.05 -6.68 -12.29
N ALA A 209 7.37 -6.47 -11.01
CA ALA A 209 6.75 -5.39 -10.25
C ALA A 209 7.11 -4.01 -10.81
N ALA A 210 8.37 -3.80 -11.22
CA ALA A 210 8.79 -2.56 -11.89
C ALA A 210 8.08 -2.36 -13.24
N ALA A 211 7.89 -3.43 -14.02
CA ALA A 211 7.14 -3.38 -15.28
C ALA A 211 5.66 -3.03 -15.06
N ILE A 212 5.02 -3.58 -14.01
CA ILE A 212 3.65 -3.22 -13.62
C ILE A 212 3.58 -1.76 -13.18
N GLY A 213 4.55 -1.29 -12.39
CA GLY A 213 4.64 0.11 -12.02
C GLY A 213 4.71 1.04 -13.24
N LEU A 214 5.61 0.75 -14.17
CA LEU A 214 5.80 1.56 -15.37
C LEU A 214 4.55 1.59 -16.26
N THR A 215 3.95 0.42 -16.52
CA THR A 215 2.69 0.32 -17.30
C THR A 215 1.54 1.05 -16.63
N MET A 216 1.39 0.96 -15.30
CA MET A 216 0.40 1.73 -14.55
C MET A 216 0.63 3.24 -14.65
N GLY A 217 1.89 3.69 -14.62
CA GLY A 217 2.25 5.09 -14.83
C GLY A 217 1.83 5.62 -16.19
N GLU A 218 2.04 4.83 -17.25
CA GLU A 218 1.60 5.16 -18.62
C GLU A 218 0.07 5.19 -18.75
N LEU A 219 -0.62 4.23 -18.11
CA LEU A 219 -2.09 4.17 -18.09
C LEU A 219 -2.69 5.42 -17.45
N VAL A 220 -2.12 5.90 -16.35
CA VAL A 220 -2.54 7.17 -15.72
C VAL A 220 -2.34 8.34 -16.66
N TRP A 221 -1.23 8.36 -17.40
CA TRP A 221 -0.96 9.44 -18.33
C TRP A 221 -2.06 9.50 -19.41
N ALA A 222 -2.45 8.36 -19.97
CA ALA A 222 -3.59 8.24 -20.89
C ALA A 222 -4.93 8.61 -20.24
N LEU A 223 -5.20 8.10 -19.04
CA LEU A 223 -6.44 8.38 -18.29
C LEU A 223 -6.54 9.82 -17.82
N ASN A 224 -5.45 10.55 -17.65
CA ASN A 224 -5.51 11.98 -17.29
C ASN A 224 -6.01 12.85 -18.44
N TYR A 225 -5.84 12.43 -19.70
CA TYR A 225 -6.48 13.11 -20.84
C TYR A 225 -7.99 12.88 -20.87
N TRP A 226 -8.43 11.73 -20.36
CA TRP A 226 -9.85 11.42 -20.19
C TRP A 226 -10.31 11.97 -18.85
N ASN A 227 -10.86 13.19 -18.81
CA ASN A 227 -11.25 13.90 -17.59
C ASN A 227 -12.36 13.19 -16.76
N LEU A 228 -12.03 12.05 -16.16
CA LEU A 228 -12.93 11.20 -15.38
C LEU A 228 -13.03 11.71 -13.94
N GLY A 229 -14.09 11.33 -13.23
CA GLY A 229 -14.20 11.56 -11.79
C GLY A 229 -13.11 10.80 -11.02
N SER A 230 -12.70 11.30 -9.85
CA SER A 230 -11.62 10.72 -9.03
C SER A 230 -11.84 9.24 -8.72
N LEU A 231 -13.08 8.88 -8.35
CA LEU A 231 -13.46 7.51 -8.00
C LEU A 231 -13.50 6.60 -9.23
N LEU A 232 -13.98 7.07 -10.38
CA LEU A 232 -14.03 6.29 -11.62
C LEU A 232 -12.61 6.04 -12.18
N GLY A 233 -11.76 7.07 -12.19
CA GLY A 233 -10.36 6.93 -12.59
C GLY A 233 -9.61 5.96 -11.69
N GLY A 234 -9.72 6.12 -10.37
CA GLY A 234 -9.12 5.21 -9.39
C GLY A 234 -9.64 3.77 -9.49
N GLY A 235 -10.94 3.58 -9.72
CA GLY A 235 -11.55 2.26 -9.94
C GLY A 235 -11.03 1.57 -11.20
N LEU A 236 -10.89 2.31 -12.31
CA LEU A 236 -10.31 1.76 -13.54
C LEU A 236 -8.85 1.38 -13.36
N LEU A 237 -8.06 2.23 -12.69
CA LEU A 237 -6.68 1.92 -12.33
C LEU A 237 -6.61 0.65 -11.48
N LEU A 238 -7.52 0.47 -10.53
CA LEU A 238 -7.59 -0.77 -9.76
C LEU A 238 -7.87 -1.99 -10.65
N ILE A 239 -8.78 -1.89 -11.62
CA ILE A 239 -9.08 -2.98 -12.55
C ILE A 239 -7.84 -3.35 -13.36
N PHE A 240 -7.14 -2.37 -13.94
CA PHE A 240 -5.89 -2.62 -14.66
C PHE A 240 -4.83 -3.25 -13.76
N PHE A 241 -4.66 -2.72 -12.56
CA PHE A 241 -3.71 -3.26 -11.59
C PHE A 241 -4.02 -4.71 -11.21
N TYR A 242 -5.29 -5.02 -10.94
CA TYR A 242 -5.76 -6.37 -10.63
C TYR A 242 -5.49 -7.34 -11.78
N VAL A 243 -5.77 -6.92 -13.02
CA VAL A 243 -5.53 -7.72 -14.22
C VAL A 243 -4.03 -8.01 -14.41
N LEU A 244 -3.19 -6.97 -14.34
CA LEU A 244 -1.75 -7.09 -14.56
C LEU A 244 -1.08 -7.95 -13.48
N THR A 245 -1.43 -7.73 -12.22
CA THR A 245 -0.89 -8.50 -11.10
C THR A 245 -1.39 -9.95 -11.10
N GLY A 246 -2.69 -10.18 -11.36
CA GLY A 246 -3.26 -11.53 -11.45
C GLY A 246 -2.65 -12.36 -12.58
N LEU A 247 -2.47 -11.78 -13.77
CA LEU A 247 -1.85 -12.46 -14.90
C LEU A 247 -0.38 -12.80 -14.63
N THR A 248 0.34 -11.88 -13.99
CA THR A 248 1.74 -12.09 -13.60
C THR A 248 1.88 -13.15 -12.50
N GLN A 249 1.00 -13.17 -11.50
CA GLN A 249 0.98 -14.23 -10.48
C GLN A 249 0.75 -15.61 -11.08
N GLN A 250 -0.19 -15.74 -12.02
CA GLN A 250 -0.46 -17.01 -12.67
C GLN A 250 0.68 -17.47 -13.57
N TYR A 251 1.36 -16.52 -14.23
CA TYR A 251 2.58 -16.79 -14.96
C TYR A 251 3.70 -17.29 -14.04
N LEU A 252 3.95 -16.60 -12.92
CA LEU A 252 4.95 -16.98 -11.91
C LEU A 252 4.67 -18.36 -11.29
N TRP A 253 3.39 -18.73 -11.11
CA TRP A 253 3.00 -20.05 -10.61
C TRP A 253 2.95 -21.14 -11.70
N ASN A 254 3.37 -20.83 -12.93
CA ASN A 254 3.40 -21.77 -14.05
C ASN A 254 2.01 -22.40 -14.36
N ARG A 255 0.93 -21.68 -14.03
CA ARG A 255 -0.48 -22.10 -14.24
C ARG A 255 -1.16 -21.34 -15.38
N LEU A 256 -0.38 -20.69 -16.24
CA LEU A 256 -0.91 -19.86 -17.30
C LEU A 256 -1.64 -20.71 -18.34
N THR A 257 -2.97 -20.70 -18.27
CA THR A 257 -3.85 -21.34 -19.25
C THR A 257 -4.43 -20.27 -20.16
N ARG A 258 -4.60 -20.59 -21.45
CA ARG A 258 -5.14 -19.64 -22.45
C ARG A 258 -6.52 -19.09 -22.09
N PHE A 259 -7.28 -19.86 -21.31
CA PHE A 259 -8.60 -19.48 -20.82
C PHE A 259 -8.55 -18.26 -19.88
N VAL A 260 -7.53 -18.19 -19.01
CA VAL A 260 -7.41 -17.07 -18.09
C VAL A 260 -6.95 -15.79 -18.78
N MET A 261 -6.11 -15.90 -19.82
CA MET A 261 -5.78 -14.75 -20.67
C MET A 261 -7.04 -14.17 -21.34
N ILE A 262 -7.99 -15.01 -21.74
CA ILE A 262 -9.26 -14.58 -22.33
C ILE A 262 -10.16 -13.92 -21.27
N GLU A 263 -10.26 -14.49 -20.08
CA GLU A 263 -11.06 -13.95 -18.97
C GLU A 263 -10.56 -12.55 -18.55
N PHE A 264 -9.24 -12.38 -18.39
CA PHE A 264 -8.65 -11.08 -18.07
C PHE A 264 -8.77 -10.07 -19.21
N SER A 265 -8.64 -10.52 -20.46
CA SER A 265 -8.90 -9.65 -21.63
C SER A 265 -10.35 -9.17 -21.64
N LEU A 266 -11.31 -10.07 -21.38
CA LEU A 266 -12.74 -9.74 -21.27
C LEU A 266 -13.02 -8.73 -20.16
N ILE A 267 -12.36 -8.82 -19.01
CA ILE A 267 -12.50 -7.84 -17.91
C ILE A 267 -12.01 -6.46 -18.34
N VAL A 268 -10.86 -6.38 -19.01
CA VAL A 268 -10.32 -5.11 -19.53
C VAL A 268 -11.24 -4.53 -20.61
N PHE A 269 -11.67 -5.35 -21.58
CA PHE A 269 -12.60 -4.91 -22.62
C PHE A 269 -13.95 -4.51 -22.05
N GLY A 270 -14.45 -5.22 -21.03
CA GLY A 270 -15.68 -4.90 -20.32
C GLY A 270 -15.58 -3.58 -19.57
N ALA A 271 -14.46 -3.33 -18.87
CA ALA A 271 -14.22 -2.07 -18.19
C ALA A 271 -14.10 -0.88 -19.17
N LEU A 272 -13.42 -1.08 -20.30
CA LEU A 272 -13.34 -0.10 -21.38
C LEU A 272 -14.72 0.16 -22.03
N TYR A 273 -15.50 -0.89 -22.29
CA TYR A 273 -16.85 -0.78 -22.84
C TYR A 273 -17.78 -0.03 -21.88
N PHE A 274 -17.73 -0.36 -20.59
CA PHE A 274 -18.47 0.35 -19.55
C PHE A 274 -18.10 1.84 -19.51
N LEU A 275 -16.81 2.17 -19.62
CA LEU A 275 -16.35 3.56 -19.70
C LEU A 275 -16.86 4.29 -20.95
N PHE A 276 -16.88 3.64 -22.11
CA PHE A 276 -17.42 4.22 -23.34
C PHE A 276 -18.93 4.48 -23.22
N TRP A 277 -19.66 3.60 -22.53
CA TRP A 277 -21.10 3.71 -22.36
C TRP A 277 -21.51 4.74 -21.29
N PHE A 278 -20.73 4.88 -20.22
CA PHE A 278 -21.05 5.77 -19.09
C PHE A 278 -20.60 7.23 -19.28
N LYS A 279 -20.08 7.61 -20.46
CA LYS A 279 -19.75 9.01 -20.77
C LYS A 279 -21.05 9.84 -20.79
N PRO A 280 -21.30 10.73 -19.80
CA PRO A 280 -22.34 11.74 -19.96
C PRO A 280 -21.82 12.71 -21.04
N GLY A 281 -22.66 12.99 -22.03
CA GLY A 281 -22.39 14.02 -23.04
C GLY A 281 -22.20 15.39 -22.43
#